data_AF-A0A6V8ETF8-F1
#
_entry.id   AF-A0A6V8ETF8-F1
#
_cell.length_a   1.000
_cell.length_b   1.000
_cell.length_c   1.000
_cell.angle_alpha   90.00
_cell.angle_beta   90.00
_cell.angle_gamma   90.00
#
_symmetry.space_group_name_H-M   'P 1'
#
loop_
_entity.id
_entity.type
_entity.pdbx_description
1 polymer ?
#
loop_
_entity_poly.entity_id
_entity_poly.type
_entity_poly.pdbx_seq_one_letter_code
_entity_poly.pdbx_strand_id
1 'polypeptide(L)'
;MPVVGYFTAEIGLWSELHTYSGGLGVLAGDHVKSAADAGIPLVGVTLLYHQGYARQHIDSNGIQTETFPEFNPDKHLIKTDMTISLKLDGQMLSAHVWKADIVGQSGHVVPVYFIDTRHEANTTEHQSLSSRLYGGDDDMRIRQEYVLGVGGVQLFDHLDVEMQGLHLNEGHCTFAMLELLNRGWSREELAKRSLFTTHTPVPAGHDRFDWGLVEQVVGDILPEDARTLVRNAGDSEKGARCSMSHLA
;
A
#
# COMPACT_ATOMS: atom_id res chain seq x y z
N MET A 1 -13.67 -10.81 -14.63
CA MET A 1 -12.72 -10.30 -15.65
C MET A 1 -11.33 -10.32 -15.05
N PRO A 2 -10.28 -10.75 -15.79
CA PRO A 2 -8.92 -10.77 -15.25
C PRO A 2 -8.30 -9.37 -15.19
N VAL A 3 -7.66 -9.03 -14.07
CA VAL A 3 -7.04 -7.72 -13.85
C VAL A 3 -5.65 -7.84 -13.22
N VAL A 4 -4.83 -6.81 -13.37
CA VAL A 4 -3.60 -6.63 -12.58
C VAL A 4 -3.92 -5.76 -11.36
N GLY A 5 -3.62 -6.25 -10.16
CA GLY A 5 -3.65 -5.44 -8.94
C GLY A 5 -2.39 -4.59 -8.84
N TYR A 6 -2.53 -3.26 -8.86
CA TYR A 6 -1.45 -2.29 -8.74
C TYR A 6 -1.43 -1.71 -7.34
N PHE A 7 -0.48 -2.14 -6.52
CA PHE A 7 -0.39 -1.77 -5.11
C PHE A 7 0.67 -0.70 -4.92
N THR A 8 0.31 0.35 -4.18
CA THR A 8 1.23 1.44 -3.89
C THR A 8 0.92 2.12 -2.57
N ALA A 9 1.96 2.52 -1.85
CA ALA A 9 1.82 3.31 -0.62
C ALA A 9 1.40 4.75 -0.88
N GLU A 10 1.62 5.29 -2.09
CA GLU A 10 1.22 6.65 -2.43
C GLU A 10 0.76 6.77 -3.89
N ILE A 11 -0.18 7.65 -4.18
CA ILE A 11 -0.67 7.88 -5.54
C ILE A 11 -1.09 9.32 -5.80
N GLY A 12 -0.60 9.90 -6.90
CA GLY A 12 -0.86 11.26 -7.36
C GLY A 12 -1.86 11.29 -8.52
N LEU A 13 -3.15 11.13 -8.23
CA LEU A 13 -4.20 11.19 -9.25
C LEU A 13 -4.49 12.63 -9.68
N TRP A 14 -4.68 13.52 -8.70
CA TRP A 14 -4.94 14.95 -8.88
C TRP A 14 -4.16 15.73 -7.83
N SER A 15 -3.80 16.97 -8.14
CA SER A 15 -3.00 17.81 -7.23
C SER A 15 -3.73 18.14 -5.93
N GLU A 16 -5.06 18.17 -5.96
CA GLU A 16 -5.95 18.44 -4.82
C GLU A 16 -6.20 17.21 -3.95
N LEU A 17 -5.95 16.00 -4.47
CA LEU A 17 -6.03 14.77 -3.72
C LEU A 17 -4.66 14.46 -3.11
N HIS A 18 -4.48 14.83 -1.84
CA HIS A 18 -3.20 14.77 -1.15
C HIS A 18 -2.85 13.35 -0.68
N THR A 19 -2.74 12.39 -1.59
CA THR A 19 -2.43 10.98 -1.31
C THR A 19 -1.01 10.57 -1.73
N TYR A 20 -0.11 11.54 -1.92
CA TYR A 20 1.29 11.31 -2.28
C TYR A 20 2.24 12.39 -1.76
N SER A 21 3.51 12.06 -1.61
CA SER A 21 4.57 12.97 -1.14
C SER A 21 5.65 13.25 -2.18
N GLY A 22 5.82 12.40 -3.19
CA GLY A 22 6.92 12.55 -4.14
C GLY A 22 6.72 11.88 -5.49
N GLY A 23 7.85 11.60 -6.16
CA GLY A 23 7.88 11.06 -7.51
C GLY A 23 7.30 9.64 -7.63
N LEU A 24 7.37 8.84 -6.56
CA LEU A 24 6.79 7.48 -6.52
C LEU A 24 5.27 7.53 -6.74
N GLY A 25 4.59 8.44 -6.05
CA GLY A 25 3.15 8.62 -6.17
C GLY A 25 2.73 9.30 -7.48
N VAL A 26 3.51 10.26 -7.99
CA VAL A 26 3.27 10.84 -9.32
C VAL A 26 3.32 9.73 -10.38
N LEU A 27 4.36 8.89 -10.35
CA LEU A 27 4.49 7.76 -11.28
C LEU A 27 3.35 6.76 -11.14
N ALA A 28 2.90 6.46 -9.92
CA ALA A 28 1.74 5.61 -9.68
C ALA A 28 0.47 6.18 -10.33
N GLY A 29 0.26 7.48 -10.24
CA GLY A 29 -0.84 8.17 -10.91
C GLY A 29 -0.72 8.08 -12.43
N ASP A 30 0.48 8.27 -12.97
CA ASP A 30 0.75 8.17 -14.40
C ASP A 30 0.56 6.75 -14.93
N HIS A 31 0.94 5.71 -14.18
CA HIS A 31 0.64 4.32 -14.53
C HIS A 31 -0.85 4.07 -14.65
N VAL A 32 -1.63 4.49 -13.66
CA VAL A 32 -3.09 4.30 -13.65
C VAL A 32 -3.75 5.05 -14.82
N LYS A 33 -3.38 6.32 -15.06
CA LYS A 33 -3.88 7.11 -16.18
C LYS A 33 -3.48 6.50 -17.53
N SER A 34 -2.24 6.06 -17.66
CA SER A 34 -1.75 5.41 -18.88
C SER A 34 -2.46 4.08 -19.14
N ALA A 35 -2.72 3.29 -18.09
CA ALA A 35 -3.51 2.07 -18.19
C ALA A 35 -4.95 2.38 -18.63
N ALA A 36 -5.55 3.44 -18.10
CA ALA A 36 -6.87 3.90 -18.51
C ALA A 36 -6.89 4.29 -20.02
N ASP A 37 -5.92 5.10 -20.46
CA ASP A 37 -5.80 5.51 -21.86
C ASP A 37 -5.56 4.33 -22.80
N ALA A 38 -4.72 3.38 -22.39
CA ALA A 38 -4.34 2.22 -23.19
C ALA A 38 -5.36 1.06 -23.15
N GLY A 39 -6.41 1.13 -22.32
CA GLY A 39 -7.39 0.05 -22.20
C GLY A 39 -6.89 -1.17 -21.41
N ILE A 40 -5.91 -0.99 -20.52
CA ILE A 40 -5.31 -2.09 -19.75
C ILE A 40 -6.18 -2.39 -18.51
N PRO A 41 -6.58 -3.65 -18.27
CA PRO A 41 -7.37 -4.02 -17.11
C PRO A 41 -6.51 -4.00 -15.83
N LEU A 42 -6.56 -2.87 -15.13
CA LEU A 42 -5.79 -2.60 -13.92
C LEU A 42 -6.75 -2.20 -12.78
N VAL A 43 -6.41 -2.53 -11.54
CA VAL A 43 -7.08 -2.05 -10.33
C VAL A 43 -6.01 -1.46 -9.40
N GLY A 44 -6.09 -0.17 -9.11
CA GLY A 44 -5.20 0.49 -8.15
C GLY A 44 -5.64 0.23 -6.72
N VAL A 45 -4.70 -0.01 -5.81
CA VAL A 45 -4.95 -0.21 -4.37
C VAL A 45 -3.93 0.59 -3.56
N THR A 46 -4.44 1.36 -2.61
CA THR A 46 -3.62 2.16 -1.69
C THR A 46 -4.33 2.39 -0.34
N LEU A 47 -3.67 3.03 0.61
CA LEU A 47 -4.32 3.51 1.84
C LEU A 47 -4.82 4.95 1.66
N LEU A 48 -5.93 5.28 2.34
CA LEU A 48 -6.37 6.67 2.47
C LEU A 48 -5.67 7.32 3.67
N TYR A 49 -4.69 8.19 3.41
CA TYR A 49 -4.06 9.01 4.46
C TYR A 49 -4.73 10.38 4.54
N HIS A 50 -5.50 10.62 5.59
CA HIS A 50 -6.31 11.85 5.70
C HIS A 50 -5.50 13.14 5.82
N GLN A 51 -4.26 13.07 6.29
CA GLN A 51 -3.37 14.24 6.47
C GLN A 51 -2.36 14.42 5.33
N GLY A 52 -2.34 13.51 4.34
CA GLY A 52 -1.45 13.57 3.19
C GLY A 52 0.02 13.82 3.53
N TYR A 53 0.62 14.80 2.83
CA TYR A 53 1.99 15.26 3.01
C TYR A 53 2.08 16.61 3.73
N ALA A 54 3.29 16.97 4.16
CA ALA A 54 3.55 18.21 4.87
C ALA A 54 3.27 19.44 4.00
N ARG A 55 2.43 20.36 4.51
CA ARG A 55 2.39 21.74 4.02
C ARG A 55 3.54 22.51 4.65
N GLN A 56 4.52 22.84 3.81
CA GLN A 56 5.72 23.59 4.17
C GLN A 56 5.39 25.08 4.35
N HIS A 57 5.93 25.67 5.42
CA HIS A 57 5.93 27.10 5.69
C HIS A 57 7.38 27.55 5.87
N ILE A 58 7.73 28.70 5.29
CA ILE A 58 9.06 29.31 5.45
C ILE A 58 8.84 30.71 6.00
N ASP A 59 9.37 30.97 7.19
CA ASP A 59 9.25 32.28 7.83
C ASP A 59 10.23 33.32 7.21
N SER A 60 10.15 34.57 7.68
CA SER A 60 11.02 35.65 7.19
C SER A 60 12.51 35.43 7.47
N ASN A 61 12.87 34.50 8.38
CA ASN A 61 14.25 34.14 8.70
C ASN A 61 14.73 32.91 7.91
N GLY A 62 13.87 32.33 7.05
CA GLY A 62 14.17 31.11 6.33
C GLY A 62 14.00 29.84 7.16
N ILE A 63 13.37 29.91 8.33
CA ILE A 63 13.09 28.73 9.15
C ILE A 63 11.88 28.01 8.58
N GLN A 64 12.08 26.73 8.27
CA GLN A 64 11.03 25.84 7.80
C GLN A 64 10.22 25.29 8.99
N THR A 65 8.90 25.25 8.81
CA THR A 65 7.97 24.52 9.68
C THR A 65 6.92 23.80 8.84
N GLU A 66 6.32 22.73 9.38
CA GLU A 66 5.32 21.93 8.68
C GLU A 66 3.97 21.91 9.39
N THR A 67 2.91 21.80 8.58
CA THR A 67 1.57 21.47 9.06
C THR A 67 1.00 20.31 8.25
N PHE A 68 0.09 19.54 8.85
CA PHE A 68 -0.52 18.35 8.24
C PHE A 68 -2.04 18.48 8.25
N PRO A 69 -2.60 19.41 7.44
CA PRO A 69 -4.03 19.64 7.42
C PRO A 69 -4.76 18.42 6.86
N GLU A 70 -5.87 18.05 7.49
CA GLU A 70 -6.75 17.03 6.92
C GLU A 70 -7.46 17.55 5.68
N PHE A 71 -7.60 16.69 4.66
CA PHE A 71 -8.46 16.96 3.51
C PHE A 71 -9.76 16.17 3.63
N ASN A 72 -10.81 16.68 2.97
CA ASN A 72 -12.07 15.98 2.89
C ASN A 72 -12.05 15.03 1.67
N PRO A 73 -12.02 13.69 1.86
CA PRO A 73 -11.97 12.73 0.75
C PRO A 73 -13.21 12.78 -0.15
N ASP A 74 -14.39 13.13 0.38
CA ASP A 74 -15.65 13.19 -0.40
C ASP A 74 -15.61 14.17 -1.58
N LYS A 75 -14.63 15.09 -1.62
CA LYS A 75 -14.45 16.00 -2.74
C LYS A 75 -13.92 15.33 -4.01
N HIS A 76 -13.26 14.18 -3.87
CA HIS A 76 -12.56 13.51 -4.96
C HIS A 76 -12.84 12.01 -5.02
N LEU A 77 -13.23 11.41 -3.90
CA LEU A 77 -13.45 9.98 -3.74
C LEU A 77 -14.91 9.70 -3.41
N ILE A 78 -15.37 8.54 -3.87
CA ILE A 78 -16.70 8.01 -3.54
C ILE A 78 -16.51 6.98 -2.43
N LYS A 79 -17.17 7.18 -1.29
CA LYS A 79 -17.27 6.14 -0.26
C LYS A 79 -18.15 5.00 -0.79
N THR A 80 -17.62 3.79 -0.79
CA THR A 80 -18.36 2.60 -1.22
C THR A 80 -19.12 1.98 -0.03
N ASP A 81 -20.02 1.04 -0.33
CA ASP A 81 -20.69 0.24 0.70
C ASP A 81 -19.81 -0.93 1.22
N MET A 82 -18.57 -1.05 0.71
CA MET A 82 -17.66 -2.13 1.09
C MET A 82 -16.95 -1.82 2.41
N THR A 83 -16.78 -2.85 3.23
CA THR A 83 -15.93 -2.85 4.42
C THR A 83 -15.07 -4.09 4.38
N ILE A 84 -13.75 -3.92 4.41
CA ILE A 84 -12.82 -5.04 4.58
C ILE A 84 -12.56 -5.28 6.07
N SER A 85 -12.28 -6.52 6.46
CA SER A 85 -11.97 -6.86 7.85
C SER A 85 -10.83 -7.87 7.91
N LEU A 86 -9.76 -7.52 8.61
CA LEU A 86 -8.56 -8.35 8.76
C LEU A 86 -8.12 -8.43 10.22
N LYS A 87 -7.47 -9.53 10.60
CA LYS A 87 -6.91 -9.71 11.94
C LYS A 87 -5.63 -8.88 12.07
N LEU A 88 -5.53 -8.07 13.11
CA LEU A 88 -4.34 -7.31 13.45
C LEU A 88 -4.30 -7.08 14.97
N ASP A 89 -3.13 -7.23 15.59
CA ASP A 89 -2.93 -7.03 17.04
C ASP A 89 -3.90 -7.84 17.93
N GLY A 90 -4.24 -9.06 17.50
CA GLY A 90 -5.16 -9.95 18.23
C GLY A 90 -6.63 -9.55 18.15
N GLN A 91 -6.99 -8.53 17.37
CA GLN A 91 -8.36 -8.08 17.14
C GLN A 91 -8.71 -8.00 15.65
N MET A 92 -10.00 -7.82 15.34
CA MET A 92 -10.44 -7.57 13.97
C MET A 92 -10.38 -6.07 13.71
N LEU A 93 -9.55 -5.66 12.75
CA LEU A 93 -9.55 -4.31 12.18
C LEU A 93 -10.58 -4.27 11.05
N SER A 94 -11.47 -3.28 11.07
CA SER A 94 -12.39 -2.98 9.97
C SER A 94 -11.94 -1.74 9.21
N ALA A 95 -12.04 -1.72 7.88
CA ALA A 95 -11.70 -0.55 7.09
C ALA A 95 -12.77 -0.23 6.04
N HIS A 96 -13.15 1.05 5.98
CA HIS A 96 -13.99 1.57 4.92
C HIS A 96 -13.21 1.57 3.59
N VAL A 97 -13.91 1.38 2.48
CA VAL A 97 -13.28 1.45 1.15
C VAL A 97 -13.83 2.65 0.39
N TRP A 98 -12.91 3.48 -0.10
CA TRP A 98 -13.18 4.59 -0.99
C TRP A 98 -12.70 4.29 -2.40
N LYS A 99 -13.26 4.98 -3.39
CA LYS A 99 -12.97 4.73 -4.81
C LYS A 99 -12.82 6.02 -5.61
N ALA A 100 -11.87 6.01 -6.54
CA ALA A 100 -11.80 6.93 -7.67
C ALA A 100 -11.84 6.13 -8.98
N ASP A 101 -12.62 6.59 -9.95
CA ASP A 101 -12.63 6.03 -11.30
C ASP A 101 -11.80 6.91 -12.24
N ILE A 102 -10.72 6.36 -12.78
CA ILE A 102 -9.87 7.05 -13.75
C ILE A 102 -10.30 6.64 -15.15
N VAL A 103 -10.87 7.60 -15.88
CA VAL A 103 -11.39 7.39 -17.23
C VAL A 103 -10.36 7.82 -18.24
N GLY A 104 -9.93 6.89 -19.09
CA GLY A 104 -9.01 7.16 -20.19
C GLY A 104 -9.71 7.73 -21.42
N GLN A 105 -8.92 8.16 -22.40
CA GLN A 105 -9.41 8.75 -23.66
C GLN A 105 -10.35 7.83 -24.45
N SER A 106 -10.18 6.51 -24.33
CA SER A 106 -11.04 5.50 -24.98
C SER A 106 -12.36 5.25 -24.24
N GLY A 107 -12.54 5.82 -23.05
CA GLY A 107 -13.64 5.53 -22.13
C GLY A 107 -13.40 4.31 -21.23
N HIS A 108 -12.26 3.62 -21.36
CA HIS A 108 -11.86 2.57 -20.42
C HIS A 108 -11.63 3.16 -19.03
N VAL A 109 -12.03 2.42 -18.00
CA VAL A 109 -12.00 2.87 -16.61
C VAL A 109 -11.05 1.98 -15.81
N VAL A 110 -10.12 2.62 -15.13
CA VAL A 110 -9.27 1.99 -14.12
C VAL A 110 -9.73 2.47 -12.74
N PRO A 111 -10.34 1.59 -11.91
CA PRO A 111 -10.71 1.94 -10.55
C PRO A 111 -9.47 1.96 -9.65
N VAL A 112 -9.39 2.96 -8.77
CA VAL A 112 -8.42 3.03 -7.68
C VAL A 112 -9.17 3.00 -6.37
N TYR A 113 -8.85 2.03 -5.52
CA TYR A 113 -9.44 1.86 -4.20
C TYR A 113 -8.49 2.33 -3.11
N PHE A 114 -9.06 3.00 -2.12
CA PHE A 114 -8.36 3.51 -0.95
C PHE A 114 -8.94 2.88 0.31
N ILE A 115 -8.08 2.22 1.09
CA ILE A 115 -8.45 1.57 2.34
C ILE A 115 -8.32 2.58 3.48
N ASP A 116 -9.39 2.75 4.24
CA ASP A 116 -9.48 3.73 5.32
C ASP A 116 -9.79 3.04 6.66
N THR A 117 -8.81 3.01 7.55
CA THR A 117 -8.94 2.41 8.87
C THR A 117 -9.65 3.30 9.88
N ARG A 118 -10.07 4.52 9.52
CA ARG A 118 -10.94 5.39 10.33
C ARG A 118 -12.37 4.85 10.38
N HIS A 119 -12.49 3.64 10.91
CA HIS A 119 -13.73 2.94 11.15
C HIS A 119 -14.06 3.00 12.64
N GLU A 120 -15.33 3.26 12.94
CA GLU A 120 -15.86 3.45 14.29
C GLU A 120 -15.69 2.23 15.21
N ALA A 121 -15.57 1.03 14.62
CA ALA A 121 -15.32 -0.22 15.33
C ALA A 121 -13.85 -0.40 15.77
N ASN A 122 -12.92 0.39 15.22
CA ASN A 122 -11.50 0.26 15.51
C ASN A 122 -11.09 1.06 16.75
N THR A 123 -10.03 0.61 17.42
CA THR A 123 -9.37 1.42 18.45
C THR A 123 -8.75 2.68 17.84
N THR A 124 -8.45 3.68 18.68
CA THR A 124 -7.80 4.92 18.23
C THR A 124 -6.47 4.64 17.51
N GLU A 125 -5.71 3.65 17.99
CA GLU A 125 -4.44 3.24 17.40
C GLU A 125 -4.66 2.69 15.98
N HIS A 126 -5.65 1.82 15.78
CA HIS A 126 -5.98 1.28 14.45
C HIS A 126 -6.56 2.33 13.51
N GLN A 127 -7.39 3.26 14.00
CA GLN A 127 -7.85 4.40 13.22
C GLN A 127 -6.69 5.30 12.79
N SER A 128 -5.64 5.40 13.60
CA SER A 128 -4.50 6.26 13.32
C SER A 128 -3.62 5.76 12.17
N LEU A 129 -3.72 4.48 11.77
CA LEU A 129 -3.00 3.93 10.61
C LEU A 129 -3.29 4.70 9.31
N SER A 130 -4.51 5.23 9.16
CA SER A 130 -4.92 6.10 8.03
C SER A 130 -4.66 7.60 8.26
N SER A 131 -3.80 7.99 9.22
CA SER A 131 -3.52 9.41 9.46
C SER A 131 -2.53 9.99 8.45
N ARG A 132 -1.26 9.57 8.50
CA ARG A 132 -0.15 10.20 7.77
C ARG A 132 0.63 9.18 6.96
N LEU A 133 0.87 9.55 5.70
CA LEU A 133 1.81 8.87 4.82
C LEU A 133 3.23 9.07 5.35
N TYR A 134 4.01 7.99 5.44
CA TYR A 134 5.37 7.99 6.00
C TYR A 134 5.48 8.62 7.40
N GLY A 135 4.40 8.55 8.18
CA GLY A 135 4.38 8.99 9.57
C GLY A 135 4.65 7.85 10.55
N GLY A 136 4.96 8.21 11.80
CA GLY A 136 5.15 7.26 12.89
C GLY A 136 6.53 6.59 12.90
N ASP A 137 6.64 5.55 13.71
CA ASP A 137 7.81 4.70 13.87
C ASP A 137 7.61 3.37 13.13
N ASP A 138 8.56 2.45 13.29
CA ASP A 138 8.51 1.12 12.66
C ASP A 138 7.23 0.34 13.01
N ASP A 139 6.67 0.54 14.22
CA ASP A 139 5.45 -0.10 14.70
C ASP A 139 4.20 0.37 13.92
N MET A 140 4.10 1.68 13.66
CA MET A 140 3.07 2.24 12.79
C MET A 140 3.23 1.75 11.34
N ARG A 141 4.46 1.85 10.81
CA ARG A 141 4.73 1.63 9.39
C ARG A 141 4.48 0.19 8.96
N ILE A 142 4.93 -0.79 9.75
CA ILE A 142 4.68 -2.20 9.43
C ILE A 142 3.18 -2.54 9.38
N ARG A 143 2.37 -1.89 10.23
CA ARG A 143 0.91 -2.09 10.26
C ARG A 143 0.24 -1.43 9.06
N GLN A 144 0.70 -0.26 8.65
CA GLN A 144 0.25 0.37 7.40
C GLN A 144 0.56 -0.55 6.21
N GLU A 145 1.79 -1.07 6.12
CA GLU A 145 2.16 -2.01 5.06
C GLU A 145 1.34 -3.31 5.11
N TYR A 146 1.01 -3.80 6.31
CA TYR A 146 0.16 -4.98 6.49
C TYR A 146 -1.27 -4.74 6.00
N VAL A 147 -1.88 -3.62 6.40
CA VAL A 147 -3.22 -3.24 5.92
C VAL A 147 -3.21 -3.03 4.40
N LEU A 148 -2.18 -2.39 3.85
CA LEU A 148 -2.05 -2.19 2.40
C LEU A 148 -1.92 -3.52 1.66
N GLY A 149 -1.00 -4.38 2.09
CA GLY A 149 -0.70 -5.63 1.43
C GLY A 149 -1.80 -6.67 1.62
N VAL A 150 -2.04 -7.08 2.87
CA VAL A 150 -3.05 -8.10 3.20
C VAL A 150 -4.44 -7.56 2.91
N GLY A 151 -4.82 -6.43 3.51
CA GLY A 151 -6.14 -5.83 3.31
C GLY A 151 -6.43 -5.50 1.85
N GLY A 152 -5.43 -5.07 1.09
CA GLY A 152 -5.56 -4.84 -0.34
C GLY A 152 -5.79 -6.10 -1.17
N VAL A 153 -5.26 -7.26 -0.77
CA VAL A 153 -5.61 -8.54 -1.41
C VAL A 153 -7.03 -8.97 -1.01
N GLN A 154 -7.43 -8.80 0.25
CA GLN A 154 -8.80 -9.15 0.70
C GLN A 154 -9.88 -8.27 0.09
N LEU A 155 -9.53 -7.04 -0.32
CA LEU A 155 -10.43 -6.18 -1.08
C LEU A 155 -10.96 -6.88 -2.33
N PHE A 156 -10.14 -7.68 -3.03
CA PHE A 156 -10.56 -8.39 -4.24
C PHE A 156 -11.66 -9.42 -4.00
N ASP A 157 -11.87 -9.89 -2.76
CA ASP A 157 -12.98 -10.77 -2.40
C ASP A 157 -14.35 -10.05 -2.53
N HIS A 158 -14.33 -8.71 -2.58
CA HIS A 158 -15.52 -7.85 -2.71
C HIS A 158 -15.70 -7.31 -4.13
N LEU A 159 -14.75 -7.57 -5.03
CA LEU A 159 -14.78 -7.10 -6.40
C LEU A 159 -15.17 -8.24 -7.35
N ASP A 160 -15.99 -7.95 -8.37
CA ASP A 160 -16.35 -8.93 -9.41
C ASP A 160 -15.24 -9.10 -10.47
N VAL A 161 -14.00 -9.26 -10.01
CA VAL A 161 -12.80 -9.42 -10.85
C VAL A 161 -11.87 -10.47 -10.26
N GLU A 162 -11.07 -11.07 -11.13
CA GLU A 162 -10.04 -12.02 -10.71
C GLU A 162 -8.68 -11.34 -10.79
N MET A 163 -7.96 -11.25 -9.67
CA MET A 163 -6.59 -10.74 -9.69
C MET A 163 -5.67 -11.76 -10.38
N GLN A 164 -5.30 -11.48 -11.62
CA GLN A 164 -4.46 -12.37 -12.42
C GLN A 164 -2.97 -12.08 -12.30
N GLY A 165 -2.61 -10.86 -11.91
CA GLY A 165 -1.23 -10.49 -11.64
C GLY A 165 -1.15 -9.35 -10.64
N LEU A 166 0.06 -9.11 -10.15
CA LEU A 166 0.36 -8.16 -9.10
C LEU A 166 1.48 -7.23 -9.56
N HIS A 167 1.35 -5.93 -9.33
CA HIS A 167 2.44 -4.98 -9.49
C HIS A 167 2.63 -4.24 -8.17
N LEU A 168 3.78 -4.44 -7.54
CA LEU A 168 4.18 -3.76 -6.33
C LEU A 168 5.02 -2.53 -6.67
N ASN A 169 4.53 -1.36 -6.28
CA ASN A 169 5.28 -0.12 -6.36
C ASN A 169 6.05 0.10 -5.05
N GLU A 170 7.31 -0.37 -5.02
CA GLU A 170 8.23 -0.44 -3.88
C GLU A 170 7.87 -1.49 -2.81
N GLY A 171 8.82 -1.76 -1.90
CA GLY A 171 8.73 -2.78 -0.85
C GLY A 171 7.56 -2.63 0.14
N HIS A 172 6.93 -1.45 0.23
CA HIS A 172 5.79 -1.21 1.14
C HIS A 172 4.61 -2.18 0.93
N CYS A 173 4.55 -2.79 -0.25
CA CYS A 173 3.42 -3.62 -0.68
C CYS A 173 3.71 -5.12 -0.56
N THR A 174 4.90 -5.52 -0.07
CA THR A 174 5.38 -6.91 -0.09
C THR A 174 4.43 -7.90 0.61
N PHE A 175 3.72 -7.47 1.65
CA PHE A 175 2.76 -8.35 2.34
C PHE A 175 1.59 -8.82 1.45
N ALA A 176 1.31 -8.16 0.32
CA ALA A 176 0.37 -8.68 -0.67
C ALA A 176 0.83 -10.03 -1.27
N MET A 177 2.13 -10.21 -1.50
CA MET A 177 2.67 -11.48 -2.00
C MET A 177 2.57 -12.59 -0.96
N LEU A 178 2.78 -12.27 0.33
CA LEU A 178 2.63 -13.24 1.41
C LEU A 178 1.18 -13.69 1.57
N GLU A 179 0.23 -12.75 1.49
CA GLU A 179 -1.20 -13.10 1.55
C GLU A 179 -1.63 -13.96 0.34
N LEU A 180 -1.10 -13.70 -0.85
CA LEU A 180 -1.35 -14.57 -2.01
C LEU A 180 -0.76 -15.97 -1.85
N LEU A 181 0.44 -16.09 -1.28
CA LEU A 181 1.05 -17.37 -0.93
C LEU A 181 0.19 -18.14 0.08
N ASN A 182 -0.29 -17.45 1.12
CA ASN A 182 -1.20 -17.99 2.13
C ASN A 182 -2.55 -18.44 1.52
N ARG A 183 -3.03 -17.74 0.49
CA ARG A 183 -4.23 -18.08 -0.29
C ARG A 183 -4.00 -19.17 -1.34
N GLY A 184 -2.82 -19.77 -1.38
CA GLY A 184 -2.52 -20.96 -2.17
C GLY A 184 -1.79 -20.72 -3.49
N TRP A 185 -1.39 -19.49 -3.80
CA TRP A 185 -0.45 -19.28 -4.91
C TRP A 185 0.88 -19.94 -4.57
N SER A 186 1.42 -20.69 -5.51
CA SER A 186 2.79 -21.17 -5.43
C SER A 186 3.80 -20.03 -5.63
N ARG A 187 5.04 -20.23 -5.18
CA ARG A 187 6.14 -19.29 -5.47
C ARG A 187 6.41 -19.16 -6.96
N GLU A 188 6.19 -20.22 -7.72
CA GLU A 188 6.33 -20.19 -9.18
C GLU A 188 5.26 -19.29 -9.82
N GLU A 189 4.03 -19.35 -9.33
CA GLU A 189 2.97 -18.44 -9.76
C GLU A 189 3.28 -17.00 -9.39
N LEU A 190 3.70 -16.74 -8.14
CA LEU A 190 4.11 -15.40 -7.72
C LEU A 190 5.22 -14.85 -8.61
N ALA A 191 6.27 -15.62 -8.88
CA ALA A 191 7.37 -15.19 -9.75
C ALA A 191 6.96 -14.92 -11.19
N LYS A 192 5.95 -15.65 -11.72
CA LYS A 192 5.46 -15.47 -13.10
C LYS A 192 4.41 -14.37 -13.24
N ARG A 193 3.69 -14.05 -12.16
CA ARG A 193 2.50 -13.20 -12.18
C ARG A 193 2.68 -11.89 -11.41
N SER A 194 3.83 -11.69 -10.76
CA SER A 194 4.13 -10.48 -10.00
C SER A 194 5.26 -9.69 -10.62
N LEU A 195 5.12 -8.37 -10.62
CA LEU A 195 6.14 -7.40 -10.99
C LEU A 195 6.47 -6.55 -9.76
N PHE A 196 7.73 -6.58 -9.33
CA PHE A 196 8.24 -5.69 -8.28
C PHE A 196 9.02 -4.56 -8.91
N THR A 197 8.71 -3.31 -8.56
CA THR A 197 9.49 -2.14 -8.98
C THR A 197 10.08 -1.46 -7.76
N THR A 198 11.41 -1.33 -7.73
CA THR A 198 12.12 -0.54 -6.73
C THR A 198 12.72 0.69 -7.37
N HIS A 199 12.61 1.83 -6.68
CA HIS A 199 13.06 3.14 -7.17
C HIS A 199 14.29 3.63 -6.40
N THR A 200 14.60 2.98 -5.28
CA THR A 200 15.72 3.37 -4.43
C THR A 200 16.95 2.50 -4.73
N PRO A 201 18.02 3.05 -5.32
CA PRO A 201 19.24 2.29 -5.60
C PRO A 201 20.10 2.04 -4.35
N VAL A 202 19.78 2.70 -3.23
CA VAL A 202 20.55 2.65 -1.98
C VAL A 202 19.79 1.94 -0.85
N PRO A 203 20.44 1.06 -0.07
CA PRO A 203 19.78 0.30 1.00
C PRO A 203 19.10 1.14 2.10
N ALA A 204 19.46 2.42 2.22
CA ALA A 204 18.95 3.31 3.26
C ALA A 204 17.48 3.76 3.03
N GLY A 205 16.95 3.60 1.82
CA GLY A 205 15.53 3.90 1.53
C GLY A 205 14.66 2.64 1.41
N HIS A 206 15.17 1.48 1.80
CA HIS A 206 14.36 0.25 1.89
C HIS A 206 13.86 0.07 3.31
N ASP A 207 12.58 -0.26 3.46
CA ASP A 207 12.03 -0.53 4.78
C ASP A 207 12.58 -1.81 5.37
N ARG A 208 12.91 -1.69 6.65
CA ARG A 208 13.57 -2.71 7.44
C ARG A 208 12.94 -2.77 8.82
N PHE A 209 12.34 -3.90 9.13
CA PHE A 209 11.67 -4.13 10.41
C PHE A 209 12.40 -5.20 11.22
N ASP A 210 12.36 -5.07 12.55
CA ASP A 210 12.78 -6.16 13.42
C ASP A 210 11.90 -7.40 13.17
N TRP A 211 12.51 -8.58 13.14
CA TRP A 211 11.77 -9.80 12.83
C TRP A 211 10.70 -10.13 13.88
N GLY A 212 10.92 -9.82 15.16
CA GLY A 212 9.91 -10.05 16.18
C GLY A 212 8.66 -9.21 15.94
N LEU A 213 8.84 -7.98 15.42
CA LEU A 213 7.73 -7.12 15.02
C LEU A 213 6.99 -7.67 13.79
N VAL A 214 7.73 -8.15 12.77
CA VAL A 214 7.14 -8.81 11.59
C VAL A 214 6.33 -10.04 11.99
N GLU A 215 6.90 -10.91 12.83
CA GLU A 215 6.25 -12.13 13.33
C GLU A 215 4.98 -11.79 14.13
N GLN A 216 5.03 -10.74 14.96
CA GLN A 216 3.87 -10.27 15.71
C GLN A 216 2.73 -9.77 14.80
N VAL A 217 3.05 -9.02 13.76
CA VAL A 217 2.06 -8.36 12.89
C VAL A 217 1.51 -9.31 11.82
N VAL A 218 2.39 -10.06 11.18
CA VAL A 218 2.05 -10.94 10.04
C VAL A 218 1.53 -12.30 10.51
N GLY A 219 2.04 -12.80 11.65
CA GLY A 219 1.65 -14.09 12.21
C GLY A 219 1.86 -15.25 11.22
N ASP A 220 0.87 -16.13 11.14
CA ASP A 220 0.92 -17.38 10.36
C ASP A 220 1.05 -17.17 8.83
N ILE A 221 0.84 -15.95 8.33
CA ILE A 221 1.03 -15.61 6.91
C ILE A 221 2.54 -15.59 6.56
N LEU A 222 3.43 -15.41 7.54
CA LEU A 222 4.87 -15.33 7.31
C LEU A 222 5.45 -16.72 7.01
N PRO A 223 6.08 -16.94 5.84
CA PRO A 223 6.70 -18.22 5.54
C PRO A 223 7.85 -18.55 6.49
N GLU A 224 7.99 -19.82 6.89
CA GLU A 224 9.07 -20.26 7.80
C GLU A 224 10.49 -19.94 7.28
N ASP A 225 10.66 -19.91 5.97
CA ASP A 225 11.94 -19.61 5.31
C ASP A 225 12.14 -18.11 5.01
N ALA A 226 11.23 -17.20 5.42
CA ALA A 226 11.29 -15.77 5.10
C ALA A 226 12.65 -15.12 5.45
N ARG A 227 13.21 -15.45 6.62
CA ARG A 227 14.55 -14.99 7.03
C ARG A 227 15.65 -15.47 6.07
N THR A 228 15.52 -16.70 5.59
CA THR A 228 16.45 -17.29 4.61
C THR A 228 16.30 -16.63 3.24
N LEU A 229 15.09 -16.29 2.82
CA LEU A 229 14.84 -15.56 1.57
C LEU A 229 15.54 -14.21 1.55
N VAL A 230 15.30 -13.39 2.58
CA VAL A 230 15.93 -12.08 2.70
C VAL A 230 17.46 -12.20 2.65
N ARG A 231 18.03 -13.16 3.37
CA ARG A 231 19.48 -13.40 3.35
C ARG A 231 19.98 -13.83 1.97
N ASN A 232 19.28 -14.74 1.30
CA ASN A 232 19.70 -15.29 0.00
C ASN A 232 19.49 -14.31 -1.15
N ALA A 233 18.57 -13.35 -1.02
CA ALA A 233 18.36 -12.26 -1.95
C ALA A 233 19.51 -11.22 -1.95
N GLY A 234 20.52 -11.40 -1.09
CA GLY A 234 21.71 -10.55 -1.05
C GLY A 234 21.59 -9.35 -0.12
N ASP A 235 20.69 -9.43 0.88
CA ASP A 235 20.49 -8.36 1.84
C ASP A 235 21.80 -7.93 2.53
N SER A 236 22.04 -6.62 2.57
CA SER A 236 23.26 -6.03 3.14
C SER A 236 23.43 -6.29 4.63
N GLU A 237 22.32 -6.50 5.36
CA GLU A 237 22.33 -6.85 6.79
C GLU A 237 22.33 -8.37 7.01
N LYS A 238 22.49 -9.16 5.94
CA LYS A 238 22.50 -10.64 5.97
C LYS A 238 21.25 -11.23 6.63
N GLY A 239 20.11 -10.54 6.51
CA GLY A 239 18.84 -10.94 7.10
C GLY A 239 18.74 -10.70 8.61
N ALA A 240 19.58 -9.84 9.20
CA ALA A 240 19.45 -9.46 10.60
C ALA A 240 18.10 -8.81 10.91
N ARG A 241 17.58 -8.02 9.96
CA ARG A 241 16.22 -7.46 9.94
C ARG A 241 15.50 -7.89 8.68
N CYS A 242 14.17 -7.77 8.67
CA CYS A 242 13.36 -8.05 7.49
C CYS A 242 13.41 -6.87 6.55
N SER A 243 14.10 -7.00 5.41
CA SER A 243 14.05 -6.01 4.34
C SER A 243 12.89 -6.30 3.41
N MET A 244 11.95 -5.37 3.30
CA MET A 244 10.73 -5.57 2.51
C MET A 244 11.01 -5.76 1.02
N SER A 245 12.03 -5.08 0.47
CA SER A 245 12.45 -5.22 -0.92
C SER A 245 13.16 -6.54 -1.22
N HIS A 246 13.81 -7.17 -0.23
CA HIS A 246 14.47 -8.47 -0.40
C HIS A 246 13.55 -9.65 -0.04
N LEU A 247 12.46 -9.37 0.68
CA LEU A 247 11.41 -10.33 0.98
C LEU A 247 10.47 -10.53 -0.22
N ALA A 248 10.25 -9.47 -1.03
CA ALA A 248 9.57 -9.54 -2.33
C ALA A 248 10.40 -10.32 -3.35
#